data_AF-A0A090VCW5-F1
#
_entry.id   AF-A0A090VCW5-F1
#
_cell.length_a   1.000
_cell.length_b   1.000
_cell.length_c   1.000
_cell.angle_alpha   90.00
_cell.angle_beta   90.00
_cell.angle_gamma   90.00
#
_symmetry.space_group_name_H-M   'P 1'
#
loop_
_entity.id
_entity.type
_entity.pdbx_description
1 polymer ?
#
loop_
_entity_poly.entity_id
_entity_poly.type
_entity_poly.pdbx_seq_one_letter_code
_entity_poly.pdbx_strand_id
1 'polypeptide(L)'
;MRIAHNLVIDFFRKNSRMPKFDNTGEFSIFSVLSDSSLNAEKAIIKEQVENDVRRLVDELPEDQRDVLLMRIYNDMSFKEISERTGVSINTALGRMRYALINLRKIIEKHNIVLTD
;
A
#
# COMPACT_ATOMS: atom_id res chain seq x y z
N MET A 1 -30.44 -27.33 -7.73
CA MET A 1 -29.40 -26.45 -8.32
C MET A 1 -30.03 -25.24 -9.04
N ARG A 2 -30.64 -24.30 -8.31
CA ARG A 2 -31.29 -23.10 -8.91
C ARG A 2 -30.48 -21.81 -8.68
N ILE A 3 -29.70 -21.75 -7.61
CA ILE A 3 -28.91 -20.56 -7.24
C ILE A 3 -27.81 -20.30 -8.26
N ALA A 4 -27.03 -21.33 -8.64
CA ALA A 4 -25.98 -21.20 -9.65
C ALA A 4 -26.53 -20.81 -11.04
N HIS A 5 -27.64 -21.42 -11.46
CA HIS A 5 -28.30 -21.09 -12.72
C HIS A 5 -28.81 -19.64 -12.74
N ASN A 6 -29.42 -19.18 -11.65
CA ASN A 6 -29.88 -17.80 -11.53
C ASN A 6 -28.71 -16.81 -11.49
N LEU A 7 -27.60 -17.15 -10.82
CA LEU A 7 -26.39 -16.31 -10.82
C LEU A 7 -25.82 -16.14 -12.23
N VAL A 8 -25.78 -17.23 -13.01
CA VAL A 8 -25.31 -17.21 -14.40
C VAL A 8 -26.24 -16.39 -15.28
N ILE A 9 -27.56 -16.54 -15.13
CA ILE A 9 -28.53 -15.72 -15.89
C ILE A 9 -28.45 -14.25 -15.50
N ASP A 10 -28.30 -13.92 -14.21
CA ASP A 10 -28.15 -12.54 -13.75
C ASP A 10 -26.85 -11.91 -14.23
N PHE A 11 -25.76 -12.69 -14.29
CA PHE A 11 -24.49 -12.28 -14.88
C PHE A 11 -24.66 -11.87 -16.35
N PHE A 12 -25.32 -12.71 -17.17
CA PHE A 12 -25.57 -12.39 -18.58
C PHE A 12 -26.60 -11.27 -18.77
N ARG A 13 -27.65 -11.16 -17.94
CA ARG A 13 -28.61 -10.04 -17.97
C ARG A 13 -27.95 -8.71 -17.62
N LYS A 14 -26.99 -8.70 -16.69
CA LYS A 14 -26.21 -7.51 -16.35
C LYS A 14 -25.29 -7.10 -17.50
N ASN A 15 -24.73 -8.08 -18.23
CA ASN A 15 -23.88 -7.84 -19.40
C ASN A 15 -24.67 -7.40 -20.66
N SER A 16 -25.92 -7.85 -20.82
CA SER A 16 -26.80 -7.41 -21.93
C SER A 16 -27.41 -6.02 -21.73
N ARG A 17 -27.13 -5.35 -20.60
CA ARG A 17 -27.43 -3.92 -20.37
C ARG A 17 -26.28 -3.00 -20.80
N MET A 18 -25.37 -3.44 -21.67
CA MET A 18 -24.47 -2.50 -22.34
C MET A 18 -25.28 -1.57 -23.24
N PRO A 19 -25.16 -0.24 -23.08
CA PRO A 19 -25.73 0.71 -24.01
C PRO A 19 -25.24 0.37 -25.42
N LYS A 20 -26.14 0.33 -26.41
CA LYS A 20 -25.72 0.32 -27.82
C LYS A 20 -25.12 1.69 -28.09
N PHE A 21 -23.80 1.77 -28.23
CA PHE A 21 -23.11 3.02 -28.53
C PHE A 21 -23.20 3.28 -30.03
N ASP A 22 -23.92 4.33 -30.41
CA ASP A 22 -23.77 4.93 -31.74
C ASP A 22 -22.40 5.60 -31.79
N ASN A 23 -21.63 5.29 -32.84
CA ASN A 23 -20.27 5.75 -33.02
C ASN A 23 -20.23 7.21 -33.51
N THR A 24 -20.95 8.10 -32.83
CA THR A 24 -20.93 9.54 -33.06
C THR A 24 -19.95 10.20 -32.09
N GLY A 25 -18.67 10.14 -32.47
CA GLY A 25 -17.79 11.31 -32.44
C GLY A 25 -17.01 11.66 -31.16
N GLU A 26 -17.37 11.22 -29.95
CA GLU A 26 -16.68 11.78 -28.76
C GLU A 26 -16.40 10.82 -27.59
N PHE A 27 -16.84 9.56 -27.64
CA PHE A 27 -16.55 8.59 -26.58
C PHE A 27 -15.60 7.49 -27.06
N SER A 28 -14.32 7.61 -26.68
CA SER A 28 -13.30 6.60 -27.00
C SER A 28 -13.51 5.36 -26.14
N ILE A 29 -13.78 4.21 -26.75
CA ILE A 29 -13.90 2.90 -26.08
C ILE A 29 -12.66 2.56 -25.21
N PHE A 30 -11.52 3.16 -25.52
CA PHE A 30 -10.27 3.04 -24.73
C PHE A 30 -10.36 3.68 -23.35
N SER A 31 -11.28 4.62 -23.09
CA SER A 31 -11.48 5.20 -21.74
C SER A 31 -12.22 4.24 -20.80
N VAL A 32 -13.03 3.34 -21.35
CA VAL A 32 -13.76 2.30 -20.60
C VAL A 32 -12.91 1.05 -20.42
N LEU A 33 -12.00 0.79 -21.36
CA LEU A 33 -11.06 -0.33 -21.36
C LEU A 33 -9.70 0.00 -20.71
N SER A 34 -9.54 1.16 -20.06
CA SER A 34 -8.28 1.49 -19.38
C SER A 34 -8.05 0.45 -18.28
N ASP A 35 -7.12 -0.46 -18.52
CA ASP A 35 -6.72 -1.45 -17.55
C ASP A 35 -6.18 -0.73 -16.32
N SER A 36 -6.80 -0.98 -15.17
CA SER A 36 -6.35 -0.45 -13.89
C SER A 36 -5.14 -1.22 -13.34
N SER A 37 -4.71 -2.28 -14.03
CA SER A 37 -3.49 -2.98 -13.72
C SER A 37 -2.27 -2.06 -13.92
N LEU A 38 -1.30 -2.17 -13.00
CA LEU A 38 -0.01 -1.52 -13.18
C LEU A 38 0.62 -2.10 -14.44
N ASN A 39 1.07 -1.24 -15.36
CA ASN A 39 1.89 -1.70 -16.46
C ASN A 39 3.19 -2.32 -15.90
N ALA A 40 3.85 -3.17 -16.69
CA ALA A 40 5.01 -3.93 -16.22
C ALA A 40 6.12 -3.04 -15.62
N GLU A 41 6.33 -1.85 -16.20
CA GLU A 41 7.26 -0.85 -15.68
C GLU A 41 6.88 -0.38 -14.27
N LYS A 42 5.65 0.08 -14.05
CA LYS A 42 5.18 0.52 -12.73
C LYS A 42 5.18 -0.60 -11.70
N ALA A 43 4.94 -1.85 -12.11
CA ALA A 43 5.04 -3.00 -11.22
C ALA A 43 6.49 -3.21 -10.73
N ILE A 44 7.47 -3.10 -11.63
CA ILE A 44 8.90 -3.21 -11.30
C ILE A 44 9.35 -2.06 -10.40
N ILE A 45 8.96 -0.82 -10.73
CA ILE A 45 9.30 0.35 -9.91
C ILE A 45 8.74 0.19 -8.49
N LYS A 46 7.47 -0.23 -8.39
CA LYS A 46 6.85 -0.49 -7.09
C LYS A 46 7.59 -1.57 -6.29
N GLU A 47 7.95 -2.68 -6.91
CA GLU A 47 8.71 -3.75 -6.24
C GLU A 47 10.07 -3.25 -5.74
N GLN A 48 10.77 -2.45 -6.55
CA GLN A 48 12.03 -1.84 -6.16
C GLN A 48 11.85 -0.91 -4.95
N VAL A 49 10.86 -0.01 -5.00
CA VAL A 49 10.53 0.90 -3.89
C VAL A 49 10.20 0.14 -2.61
N GLU A 50 9.40 -0.93 -2.68
CA GLU A 50 9.09 -1.76 -1.51
C GLU A 50 10.33 -2.44 -0.93
N ASN A 51 11.22 -2.97 -1.78
CA ASN A 51 12.46 -3.59 -1.34
C ASN A 51 13.43 -2.58 -0.71
N ASP A 52 13.50 -1.36 -1.26
CA ASP A 52 14.29 -0.27 -0.70
C ASP A 52 13.78 0.09 0.70
N VAL A 53 12.47 0.28 0.86
CA VAL A 53 11.86 0.59 2.17
C VAL A 53 12.15 -0.51 3.20
N ARG A 54 12.06 -1.79 2.83
CA ARG A 54 12.40 -2.90 3.74
C ARG A 54 13.84 -2.81 4.23
N ARG A 55 14.80 -2.63 3.31
CA ARG A 55 16.23 -2.48 3.66
C ARG A 55 16.48 -1.30 4.58
N LEU A 56 15.83 -0.17 4.34
CA LEU A 56 15.95 1.02 5.18
C LEU A 56 15.44 0.80 6.60
N VAL A 57 14.35 0.05 6.76
CA VAL A 57 13.82 -0.31 8.08
C VAL A 57 14.78 -1.23 8.83
N ASP A 58 15.46 -2.13 8.13
CA ASP A 58 16.45 -3.04 8.73
C ASP A 58 17.72 -2.33 9.20
N GLU A 59 18.07 -1.17 8.62
CA GLU A 59 19.20 -0.32 9.04
C GLU A 59 18.93 0.49 10.31
N LEU A 60 17.68 0.56 10.78
CA LEU A 60 17.35 1.29 11.99
C LEU A 60 17.93 0.60 13.24
N PRO A 61 18.29 1.38 14.27
CA PRO A 61 18.51 0.84 15.61
C PRO A 61 17.35 -0.05 16.05
N GLU A 62 17.65 -1.19 16.67
CA GLU A 62 16.67 -2.22 17.04
C GLU A 62 15.47 -1.64 17.80
N ASP A 63 15.74 -0.75 18.75
CA ASP A 63 14.71 -0.16 19.60
C ASP A 63 13.78 0.81 18.84
N GLN A 64 14.27 1.43 17.76
CA GLN A 64 13.49 2.27 16.84
C GLN A 64 12.68 1.41 15.87
N ARG A 65 13.31 0.38 15.30
CA ARG A 65 12.69 -0.58 14.39
C ARG A 65 11.52 -1.28 15.06
N ASP A 66 11.70 -1.78 16.28
CA ASP A 66 10.69 -2.55 16.99
C ASP A 66 9.44 -1.72 17.27
N VAL A 67 9.61 -0.47 17.73
CA VAL A 67 8.48 0.45 17.95
C VAL A 67 7.76 0.76 16.64
N LEU A 68 8.51 0.99 15.55
CA LEU A 68 7.94 1.25 14.24
C LEU A 68 7.14 0.04 13.72
N LEU A 69 7.68 -1.18 13.86
CA LEU A 69 7.00 -2.41 13.45
C LEU A 69 5.72 -2.64 14.25
N MET A 70 5.79 -2.53 15.59
CA MET A 70 4.61 -2.65 16.43
C MET A 70 3.54 -1.60 16.10
N ARG A 71 3.95 -0.37 15.78
CA ARG A 71 3.01 0.70 15.46
C ARG A 71 2.37 0.54 14.09
N ILE A 72 3.14 0.20 13.06
CA ILE A 72 2.68 0.22 11.66
C ILE A 72 2.13 -1.13 11.22
N TYR A 73 2.77 -2.24 11.60
CA TYR A 73 2.35 -3.58 11.17
C TYR A 73 1.35 -4.21 12.14
N ASN A 74 1.49 -3.94 13.45
CA ASN A 74 0.61 -4.53 14.47
C ASN A 74 -0.48 -3.57 14.95
N ASP A 75 -0.55 -2.35 14.38
CA ASP A 75 -1.51 -1.28 14.72
C ASP A 75 -1.62 -0.97 16.23
N MET A 76 -0.51 -1.15 16.96
CA MET A 76 -0.51 -0.96 18.41
C MET A 76 -0.49 0.53 18.79
N SER A 77 -1.23 0.89 19.84
CA SER A 77 -1.11 2.18 20.51
C SER A 77 0.24 2.33 21.23
N PHE A 78 0.74 3.56 21.40
CA PHE A 78 1.95 3.79 22.19
C PHE A 78 1.82 3.34 23.65
N LYS A 79 0.57 3.26 24.16
CA LYS A 79 0.28 2.70 25.47
C LYS A 79 0.52 1.19 25.48
N GLU A 80 -0.05 0.45 24.53
CA GLU A 80 0.18 -1.01 24.42
C GLU A 80 1.64 -1.34 24.14
N ILE A 81 2.34 -0.52 23.34
CA ILE A 81 3.78 -0.68 23.10
C ILE A 81 4.56 -0.48 24.41
N SER A 82 4.24 0.57 25.17
CA SER A 82 4.84 0.86 26.47
C SER A 82 4.64 -0.29 27.46
N GLU A 83 3.43 -0.83 27.54
CA GLU A 83 3.08 -2.00 28.37
C GLU A 83 3.84 -3.26 27.92
N ARG A 84 3.94 -3.49 26.61
CA ARG A 84 4.61 -4.67 26.04
C ARG A 84 6.12 -4.65 26.20
N THR A 85 6.76 -3.48 26.09
CA THR A 85 8.22 -3.36 26.14
C THR A 85 8.74 -2.91 27.51
N GLY A 86 7.88 -2.58 28.46
CA GLY A 86 8.25 -2.12 29.80
C GLY A 86 8.93 -0.74 29.84
N VAL A 87 8.86 0.04 28.76
CA VAL A 87 9.41 1.41 28.71
C VAL A 87 8.28 2.43 28.89
N SER A 88 8.62 3.68 29.23
CA SER A 88 7.59 4.73 29.32
C SER A 88 6.97 5.05 27.95
N ILE A 89 5.71 5.51 27.93
CA ILE A 89 5.04 6.00 26.70
C ILE A 89 5.89 7.05 25.98
N ASN A 90 6.55 7.94 26.72
CA ASN A 90 7.43 8.97 26.16
C ASN A 90 8.68 8.38 25.49
N THR A 91 9.22 7.28 26.03
CA THR A 91 10.33 6.55 25.41
C THR A 91 9.89 5.91 24.09
N ALA A 92 8.71 5.30 24.04
CA ALA A 92 8.16 4.74 22.80
C ALA A 92 7.91 5.84 21.75
N LEU A 93 7.31 6.97 22.15
CA LEU A 93 7.14 8.14 21.27
C LEU A 93 8.47 8.67 20.74
N GLY A 94 9.48 8.78 21.61
CA GLY A 94 10.83 9.20 21.24
C GLY A 94 11.45 8.26 20.20
N ARG A 95 11.40 6.94 20.44
CA ARG A 95 11.90 5.92 19.51
C ARG A 95 11.20 5.98 18.16
N MET A 96 9.87 6.13 18.13
CA MET A 96 9.12 6.31 16.87
C MET A 96 9.57 7.57 16.13
N ARG A 97 9.71 8.70 16.82
CA ARG A 97 10.18 9.95 16.21
C ARG A 97 11.58 9.78 15.61
N TYR A 98 12.51 9.17 16.36
CA TYR A 98 13.87 8.94 15.86
C TYR A 98 13.91 7.93 14.71
N ALA A 99 13.06 6.89 14.73
CA ALA A 99 12.90 5.96 13.61
C ALA A 99 12.58 6.72 12.32
N LEU A 100 11.57 7.60 12.35
CA LEU A 100 11.16 8.37 11.17
C LEU A 100 12.22 9.38 10.70
N ILE A 101 12.91 10.04 11.65
CA ILE A 101 14.00 10.98 11.32
C ILE A 101 15.17 10.23 10.68
N ASN A 102 15.54 9.06 11.21
CA ASN A 102 16.65 8.29 10.70
C ASN A 102 16.31 7.67 9.34
N LEU A 103 15.10 7.14 9.14
CA LEU A 103 14.64 6.70 7.81
C LEU A 103 14.78 7.82 6.78
N ARG A 104 14.33 9.04 7.09
CA ARG A 104 14.46 10.19 6.19
C ARG A 104 15.92 10.48 5.84
N LYS A 105 16.82 10.48 6.83
CA LYS A 105 18.26 10.68 6.60
C LYS A 105 18.86 9.61 5.71
N ILE A 106 18.47 8.35 5.90
CA ILE A 106 19.00 7.23 5.10
C ILE A 106 18.49 7.32 3.65
N ILE A 107 17.22 7.69 3.46
CA ILE A 107 16.62 7.96 2.14
C ILE A 107 17.39 9.07 1.40
N GLU A 108 17.62 10.19 2.08
CA GLU A 108 18.39 11.32 1.52
C GLU A 108 19.83 10.92 1.19
N LYS A 109 20.50 10.18 2.07
CA LYS A 109 21.88 9.71 1.87
C LYS A 109 22.02 8.79 0.66
N HIS A 110 21.06 7.89 0.45
CA HIS A 110 21.10 6.93 -0.66
C HIS A 110 20.40 7.47 -1.93
N ASN A 111 19.93 8.72 -1.90
CA ASN A 111 19.24 9.39 -3.00
C ASN A 111 18.08 8.53 -3.56
N ILE A 112 17.34 7.86 -2.68
CA ILE A 112 16.26 6.94 -3.04
C ILE A 112 15.04 7.76 -3.46
N VAL A 113 14.57 7.53 -4.68
CA VAL A 113 13.34 8.13 -5.20
C VAL A 113 12.19 7.18 -4.89
N LEU A 114 11.30 7.60 -4.00
CA LEU A 114 10.14 6.82 -3.53
C LEU A 114 8.82 7.25 -4.20
N THR A 115 8.87 8.11 -5.22
CA THR A 115 7.71 8.68 -5.91
C THR A 115 7.89 8.62 -7.42
N ASP A 116 6.84 8.16 -8.12
CA ASP A 116 6.68 8.26 -9.58
C ASP A 116 6.39 9.71 -10.03
#